data_AF-A0A9W9AC61-F1
#
_entry.id   AF-A0A9W9AC61-F1
#
_cell.length_a   1.000
_cell.length_b   1.000
_cell.length_c   1.000
_cell.angle_alpha   90.00
_cell.angle_beta   90.00
_cell.angle_gamma   90.00
#
_symmetry.space_group_name_H-M   'P 1'
#
loop_
_entity.id
_entity.type
_entity.pdbx_description
1 polymer ?
#
loop_
_entity_poly.entity_id
_entity_poly.type
_entity_poly.pdbx_seq_one_letter_code
_entity_poly.pdbx_strand_id
1 'polypeptide(L)'
;MSNLEKTLFQLKFTAKTLNRQAKKAQKDENSEKSRLKKALQQGNNDGARIYASNAIRKKSESLNLLRLSSRIDAVASRVETAVTMRQVTGNMTSVVRGMDKAMESMNLERISLVMDKFESQFADLDVQTSYMEDTMSATTATSTPQDQIDQLLKQTAEEANIELQHDLAAKDLDSVPDLTAPKDKIGEEDDKLAERLRALRPAT
;
A
#
# COMPACT_ATOMS: atom_id res chain seq x y z
N MET A 1 -13.81 -1.38 29.73
CA MET A 1 -13.35 -0.27 28.87
C MET A 1 -12.39 0.60 29.65
N SER A 2 -11.12 0.65 29.25
CA SER A 2 -10.15 1.56 29.86
C SER A 2 -10.57 3.01 29.62
N ASN A 3 -10.15 3.94 30.50
CA ASN A 3 -10.45 5.37 30.30
C ASN A 3 -9.95 5.87 28.93
N LEU A 4 -8.84 5.33 28.43
CA LEU A 4 -8.29 5.66 27.11
C LEU A 4 -9.18 5.22 25.94
N GLU A 5 -9.84 4.07 26.03
CA GLU A 5 -10.78 3.60 25.00
C GLU A 5 -12.03 4.49 24.93
N LYS A 6 -12.54 4.93 26.09
CA LYS A 6 -13.66 5.89 26.15
C LYS A 6 -13.27 7.23 25.54
N THR A 7 -12.07 7.73 25.86
CA THR A 7 -11.54 8.96 25.27
C THR A 7 -11.33 8.81 23.77
N LEU A 8 -10.82 7.68 23.29
CA LEU A 8 -10.66 7.39 21.87
C LEU A 8 -12.01 7.43 21.13
N PHE A 9 -13.03 6.76 21.69
CA PHE A 9 -14.37 6.79 21.14
C PHE A 9 -14.93 8.22 21.05
N GLN A 10 -14.79 8.99 22.13
CA GLN A 10 -15.25 10.37 22.17
C GLN A 10 -14.52 11.23 21.12
N LEU A 11 -13.21 11.09 20.97
CA LEU A 11 -12.42 11.83 19.98
C LEU A 11 -12.86 11.49 18.55
N LYS A 12 -13.01 10.20 18.21
CA LYS A 12 -13.52 9.77 16.89
C LYS A 12 -14.94 10.29 16.62
N PHE A 13 -15.80 10.24 17.63
CA PHE A 13 -17.17 10.74 17.54
C PHE A 13 -17.21 12.26 17.32
N THR A 14 -16.40 13.02 18.07
CA THR A 14 -16.27 14.47 17.90
C THR A 14 -15.70 14.83 16.53
N ALA A 15 -14.66 14.14 16.06
CA ALA A 15 -14.08 14.35 14.72
C ALA A 15 -15.14 14.18 13.62
N LYS A 16 -15.93 13.10 13.68
CA LYS A 16 -17.02 12.81 12.74
C LYS A 16 -18.15 13.83 12.83
N THR A 17 -18.51 14.27 14.03
CA THR A 17 -19.53 15.30 14.26
C THR A 17 -19.11 16.64 13.67
N LEU A 18 -17.86 17.06 13.87
CA LEU A 18 -17.31 18.29 13.29
C LEU A 18 -17.26 18.21 11.75
N ASN A 19 -16.89 17.06 11.18
CA ASN A 19 -16.90 16.87 9.73
C ASN A 19 -18.33 17.01 9.15
N ARG A 20 -19.32 16.44 9.84
CA ARG A 20 -20.74 16.60 9.45
C ARG A 20 -21.21 18.05 9.57
N GLN A 21 -20.80 18.77 10.62
CA GLN A 21 -21.11 20.19 10.78
C GLN A 21 -20.43 21.04 9.70
N ALA A 22 -19.18 20.76 9.34
CA ALA A 22 -18.47 21.41 8.24
C ALA A 22 -19.22 21.21 6.91
N LYS A 23 -19.62 19.96 6.59
CA LYS A 23 -20.43 19.67 5.39
C LYS A 23 -21.78 20.40 5.40
N LYS A 24 -22.42 20.54 6.57
CA LYS A 24 -23.66 21.31 6.71
C LYS A 24 -23.41 22.80 6.42
N ALA A 25 -22.36 23.38 7.01
CA ALA A 25 -21.97 24.77 6.74
C ALA A 25 -21.62 25.01 5.25
N GLN A 26 -21.01 24.03 4.59
CA GLN A 26 -20.74 24.06 3.14
C GLN A 26 -22.04 24.05 2.31
N LYS A 27 -23.05 23.28 2.73
CA LYS A 27 -24.36 23.27 2.08
C LYS A 27 -25.08 24.60 2.28
N ASP A 28 -25.01 25.16 3.47
CA ASP A 28 -25.58 26.48 3.79
C ASP A 28 -24.86 27.60 3.02
N GLU A 29 -23.55 27.53 2.83
CA GLU A 29 -22.81 28.44 1.93
C GLU A 29 -23.38 28.40 0.51
N ASN A 30 -23.61 27.21 -0.04
CA ASN A 30 -24.12 27.05 -1.39
C ASN A 30 -25.55 27.57 -1.55
N SER A 31 -26.39 27.43 -0.51
CA SER A 31 -27.75 27.98 -0.53
C SER A 31 -27.73 29.51 -0.50
N GLU A 32 -26.86 30.12 0.29
CA GLU A 32 -26.66 31.58 0.33
C GLU A 32 -26.07 32.12 -0.99
N LYS A 33 -25.16 31.38 -1.65
CA LYS A 33 -24.69 31.73 -3.00
C LYS A 33 -25.82 31.68 -4.04
N SER A 34 -26.74 30.73 -3.93
CA SER A 34 -27.91 30.66 -4.83
C SER A 34 -28.85 31.85 -4.60
N ARG A 35 -29.09 32.23 -3.33
CA ARG A 35 -29.86 33.44 -2.97
C ARG A 35 -29.18 34.71 -3.45
N LEU A 36 -27.86 34.81 -3.34
CA LEU A 36 -27.06 35.90 -3.89
C LEU A 36 -27.27 36.06 -5.40
N LYS A 37 -27.18 34.96 -6.17
CA LYS A 37 -27.43 34.99 -7.62
C LYS A 37 -28.82 35.51 -7.95
N LYS A 38 -29.86 35.07 -7.22
CA LYS A 38 -31.23 35.55 -7.40
C LYS A 38 -31.39 37.03 -7.04
N ALA A 39 -30.78 37.48 -5.95
CA ALA A 39 -30.83 38.89 -5.53
C ALA A 39 -30.17 39.82 -6.55
N LEU A 40 -29.05 39.38 -7.16
CA LEU A 40 -28.39 40.11 -8.25
C LEU A 40 -29.26 40.19 -9.50
N GLN A 41 -29.95 39.10 -9.89
CA GLN A 41 -30.88 39.11 -11.03
C GLN A 41 -32.08 40.04 -10.81
N GLN A 42 -32.51 40.21 -9.56
CA GLN A 42 -33.62 41.10 -9.18
C GLN A 42 -33.18 42.56 -8.99
N GLY A 43 -31.90 42.88 -9.16
CA GLY A 43 -31.37 44.24 -8.97
C GLY A 43 -31.29 44.71 -7.51
N ASN A 44 -31.49 43.81 -6.53
CA ASN A 44 -31.42 44.15 -5.11
C ASN A 44 -29.97 44.05 -4.60
N ASN A 45 -29.21 45.13 -4.80
CA ASN A 45 -27.79 45.23 -4.45
C ASN A 45 -27.53 45.13 -2.93
N ASP A 46 -28.42 45.66 -2.09
CA ASP A 46 -28.24 45.61 -0.63
C ASP A 46 -28.50 44.21 -0.08
N GLY A 47 -29.53 43.51 -0.57
CA GLY A 47 -29.76 42.10 -0.23
C GLY A 47 -28.63 41.19 -0.71
N ALA A 48 -28.09 41.44 -1.91
CA ALA A 48 -26.93 40.72 -2.44
C ALA A 48 -25.70 40.88 -1.53
N ARG A 49 -25.41 42.08 -1.02
CA ARG A 49 -24.26 42.30 -0.12
C ARG A 49 -24.38 41.49 1.19
N ILE A 50 -25.58 41.38 1.74
CA ILE A 50 -25.84 40.58 2.96
C ILE A 50 -25.64 39.08 2.68
N TYR A 51 -26.21 38.55 1.59
CA TYR A 51 -26.06 37.14 1.22
C TYR A 51 -24.60 36.77 0.90
N ALA A 52 -23.85 37.68 0.27
CA ALA A 52 -22.42 37.49 0.02
C ALA A 52 -21.61 37.41 1.33
N SER A 53 -21.86 38.33 2.29
CA SER A 53 -21.20 38.30 3.60
C SER A 53 -21.50 37.01 4.37
N ASN A 54 -22.76 36.57 4.36
CA ASN A 54 -23.17 35.32 4.98
C ASN A 54 -22.50 34.09 4.35
N ALA A 55 -22.38 34.05 3.02
CA ALA A 55 -21.69 32.98 2.32
C ALA A 55 -20.20 32.93 2.68
N ILE A 56 -19.51 34.07 2.72
CA ILE A 56 -18.09 34.14 3.12
C ILE A 56 -17.90 33.67 4.56
N ARG A 57 -18.78 34.10 5.47
CA ARG A 57 -18.75 33.66 6.87
C ARG A 57 -18.91 32.15 7.00
N LYS A 58 -19.90 31.57 6.30
CA LYS A 58 -20.16 30.12 6.30
C LYS A 58 -19.03 29.31 5.67
N LYS A 59 -18.38 29.83 4.62
CA LYS A 59 -17.18 29.23 4.03
C LYS A 59 -16.02 29.18 5.03
N SER A 60 -15.77 30.29 5.73
CA SER A 60 -14.71 30.37 6.75
C SER A 60 -15.00 29.41 7.92
N GLU A 61 -16.25 29.36 8.38
CA GLU A 61 -16.73 28.43 9.42
C GLU A 61 -16.51 26.96 9.00
N SER A 62 -16.90 26.59 7.77
CA SER A 62 -16.70 25.26 7.20
C SER A 62 -15.21 24.85 7.21
N LEU A 63 -14.33 25.73 6.73
CA LEU A 63 -12.89 25.48 6.70
C LEU A 63 -12.29 25.32 8.10
N ASN A 64 -12.70 26.14 9.06
CA ASN A 64 -12.21 26.05 10.43
C ASN A 64 -12.68 24.77 11.13
N LEU A 65 -13.94 24.37 10.94
CA LEU A 65 -14.46 23.10 11.44
C LEU A 65 -13.75 21.90 10.82
N LEU A 66 -13.47 21.95 9.51
CA LEU A 66 -12.74 20.90 8.81
C LEU A 66 -11.30 20.77 9.35
N ARG A 67 -10.58 21.89 9.50
CA ARG A 67 -9.24 21.89 10.11
C ARG A 67 -9.24 21.31 11.52
N LEU A 68 -10.23 21.68 12.34
CA LEU A 68 -10.35 21.15 13.70
C LEU A 68 -10.65 19.65 13.69
N SER A 69 -11.56 19.20 12.81
CA SER A 69 -11.88 17.78 12.62
C SER A 69 -10.64 16.98 12.25
N SER A 70 -9.84 17.42 11.27
CA SER A 70 -8.60 16.75 10.86
C SER A 70 -7.57 16.68 11.98
N ARG A 71 -7.43 17.74 12.79
CA ARG A 71 -6.53 17.74 13.95
C ARG A 71 -6.97 16.74 15.01
N ILE A 72 -8.27 16.69 15.32
CA ILE A 72 -8.80 15.74 16.30
C ILE A 72 -8.67 14.30 15.80
N ASP A 73 -8.90 14.06 14.52
CA ASP A 73 -8.75 12.74 13.91
C ASP A 73 -7.30 12.24 13.98
N ALA A 74 -6.32 13.13 13.71
CA ALA A 74 -4.90 12.81 13.87
C ALA A 74 -4.54 12.45 15.33
N VAL A 75 -5.10 13.18 16.31
CA VAL A 75 -4.92 12.84 17.74
C VAL A 75 -5.60 11.51 18.07
N ALA A 76 -6.80 11.26 17.56
CA ALA A 76 -7.51 9.99 17.76
C ALA A 76 -6.71 8.80 17.22
N SER A 77 -6.10 8.92 16.03
CA SER A 77 -5.25 7.86 15.45
C SER A 77 -4.02 7.56 16.31
N ARG A 78 -3.37 8.58 16.88
CA ARG A 78 -2.26 8.39 17.83
C ARG A 78 -2.73 7.68 19.10
N VAL A 79 -3.88 8.07 19.64
CA VAL A 79 -4.47 7.44 20.84
C VAL A 79 -4.85 5.99 20.55
N GLU A 80 -5.41 5.69 19.37
CA GLU A 80 -5.72 4.33 18.93
C GLU A 80 -4.48 3.45 18.91
N THR A 81 -3.40 3.94 18.29
CA THR A 81 -2.11 3.24 18.28
C THR A 81 -1.63 2.95 19.70
N ALA A 82 -1.72 3.93 20.61
CA ALA A 82 -1.33 3.75 22.01
C ALA A 82 -2.21 2.73 22.75
N VAL A 83 -3.52 2.69 22.47
CA VAL A 83 -4.45 1.70 23.03
C VAL A 83 -4.08 0.29 22.54
N THR A 84 -3.87 0.12 21.24
CA THR A 84 -3.48 -1.17 20.65
C THR A 84 -2.14 -1.64 21.20
N MET A 85 -1.13 -0.77 21.26
CA MET A 85 0.19 -1.10 21.82
C MET A 85 0.09 -1.50 23.30
N ARG A 86 -0.76 -0.83 24.08
CA ARG A 86 -1.01 -1.20 25.48
C ARG A 86 -1.66 -2.58 25.58
N GLN A 87 -2.62 -2.90 24.71
CA GLN A 87 -3.27 -4.21 24.69
C GLN A 87 -2.29 -5.32 24.29
N VAL A 88 -1.45 -5.08 23.27
CA VAL A 88 -0.37 -5.99 22.88
C VAL A 88 0.61 -6.20 24.02
N THR A 89 1.04 -5.14 24.71
CA THR A 89 1.94 -5.23 25.87
C THR A 89 1.32 -6.05 27.01
N GLY A 90 0.02 -5.85 27.28
CA GLY A 90 -0.71 -6.64 28.26
C GLY A 90 -0.77 -8.12 27.90
N ASN A 91 -1.05 -8.44 26.63
CA ASN A 91 -1.05 -9.81 26.11
C ASN A 91 0.35 -10.43 26.19
N MET A 92 1.40 -9.71 25.75
CA MET A 92 2.79 -10.16 25.85
C MET A 92 3.19 -10.43 27.30
N THR A 93 2.78 -9.58 28.25
CA THR A 93 3.04 -9.83 29.68
C THR A 93 2.39 -11.12 30.16
N SER A 94 1.17 -11.42 29.70
CA SER A 94 0.49 -12.67 30.01
C SER A 94 1.17 -13.89 29.37
N VAL A 95 1.62 -13.76 28.12
CA VAL A 95 2.34 -14.81 27.39
C VAL A 95 3.68 -15.09 28.05
N VAL A 96 4.47 -14.06 28.38
CA VAL A 96 5.77 -14.20 29.06
C VAL A 96 5.59 -14.90 30.40
N ARG A 97 4.59 -14.52 31.22
CA ARG A 97 4.29 -15.24 32.47
C ARG A 97 3.90 -16.71 32.25
N GLY A 98 3.12 -16.98 31.20
CA GLY A 98 2.76 -18.35 30.83
C GLY A 98 3.97 -19.16 30.37
N MET A 99 4.87 -18.52 29.62
CA MET A 99 6.12 -19.10 29.15
C MET A 99 7.11 -19.33 30.28
N ASP A 100 7.29 -18.40 31.22
CA ASP A 100 8.12 -18.58 32.41
C ASP A 100 7.67 -19.81 33.21
N LYS A 101 6.36 -19.96 33.41
CA LYS A 101 5.77 -21.11 34.11
C LYS A 101 5.90 -22.42 33.32
N ALA A 102 5.82 -22.36 31.99
CA ALA A 102 6.05 -23.52 31.13
C ALA A 102 7.53 -23.93 31.12
N MET A 103 8.45 -22.95 31.09
CA MET A 103 9.90 -23.11 31.16
C MET A 103 10.35 -23.73 32.48
N GLU A 104 9.68 -23.39 33.59
CA GLU A 104 9.91 -24.01 34.90
C GLU A 104 9.56 -25.52 34.92
N SER A 105 8.68 -25.95 34.02
CA SER A 105 8.31 -27.37 33.83
C SER A 105 9.03 -28.06 32.65
N MET A 106 9.86 -27.34 31.90
CA MET A 106 10.56 -27.85 30.73
C MET A 106 11.87 -28.54 31.15
N ASN A 107 11.86 -29.87 31.18
CA ASN A 107 13.10 -30.66 31.27
C ASN A 107 13.89 -30.49 29.95
N LEU A 108 15.16 -30.06 30.03
CA LEU A 108 16.11 -29.93 28.91
C LEU A 108 16.14 -31.16 27.99
N GLU A 109 15.92 -32.34 28.55
CA GLU A 109 15.90 -33.62 27.83
C GLU A 109 14.71 -33.73 26.86
N ARG A 110 13.55 -33.16 27.20
CA ARG A 110 12.38 -33.09 26.31
C ARG A 110 12.55 -32.04 25.21
N ILE A 111 13.31 -30.97 25.46
CA ILE A 111 13.61 -29.94 24.46
C ILE A 111 14.49 -30.53 23.35
N SER A 112 15.52 -31.30 23.71
CA SER A 112 16.36 -32.00 22.72
C SER A 112 15.51 -32.90 21.82
N LEU A 113 14.60 -33.69 22.41
CA LEU A 113 13.77 -34.63 21.66
C LEU A 113 12.72 -33.94 20.77
N VAL A 114 12.24 -32.76 21.16
CA VAL A 114 11.33 -31.94 20.33
C VAL A 114 12.10 -31.24 19.22
N MET A 115 13.35 -30.82 19.44
CA MET A 115 14.20 -30.20 18.41
C MET A 115 14.60 -31.22 17.34
N ASP A 116 14.99 -32.44 17.74
CA ASP A 116 15.29 -33.53 16.78
C ASP A 116 14.05 -33.85 15.93
N LYS A 117 12.85 -33.83 16.54
CA LYS A 117 11.58 -34.07 15.83
C LYS A 117 11.14 -32.89 14.96
N PHE A 118 11.49 -31.66 15.34
CA PHE A 118 11.25 -30.46 14.53
C PHE A 118 12.14 -30.46 13.30
N GLU A 119 13.42 -30.80 13.44
CA GLU A 119 14.37 -30.93 12.33
C GLU A 119 13.93 -32.01 11.35
N SER A 120 13.50 -33.18 11.83
CA SER A 120 12.95 -34.22 10.94
C SER A 120 11.69 -33.76 10.20
N GLN A 121 10.78 -33.05 10.88
CA GLN A 121 9.54 -32.55 10.26
C GLN A 121 9.78 -31.42 9.26
N PHE A 122 10.77 -30.55 9.52
CA PHE A 122 11.15 -29.50 8.58
C PHE A 122 11.85 -30.08 7.35
N ALA A 123 12.73 -31.06 7.53
CA ALA A 123 13.35 -31.78 6.42
C ALA A 123 12.29 -32.48 5.54
N ASP A 124 11.29 -33.15 6.16
CA ASP A 124 10.19 -33.78 5.43
C ASP A 124 9.34 -32.75 4.66
N LEU A 125 9.10 -31.57 5.25
CA LEU A 125 8.35 -30.49 4.61
C LEU A 125 9.12 -29.89 3.43
N ASP A 126 10.42 -29.67 3.56
CA ASP A 126 11.27 -29.18 2.47
C ASP A 126 11.32 -30.20 1.33
N VAL A 127 11.44 -31.50 1.63
CA VAL A 127 11.39 -32.57 0.61
C VAL A 127 10.02 -32.62 -0.06
N GLN A 128 8.93 -32.51 0.71
CA GLN A 128 7.57 -32.50 0.17
C GLN A 128 7.31 -31.26 -0.70
N THR A 129 7.82 -30.11 -0.29
CA THR A 129 7.68 -28.85 -1.04
C THR A 129 8.52 -28.88 -2.31
N SER A 130 9.75 -29.36 -2.25
CA SER A 130 10.60 -29.57 -3.44
C SER A 130 9.96 -30.55 -4.41
N TYR A 131 9.43 -31.67 -3.92
CA TYR A 131 8.72 -32.64 -4.77
C TYR A 131 7.43 -32.06 -5.37
N MET A 132 6.70 -31.26 -4.59
CA MET A 132 5.52 -30.55 -5.08
C MET A 132 5.90 -29.50 -6.13
N GLU A 133 6.97 -28.74 -5.93
CA GLU A 133 7.48 -27.75 -6.87
C GLU A 133 7.96 -28.40 -8.17
N ASP A 134 8.66 -29.54 -8.10
CA ASP A 134 9.09 -30.31 -9.27
C ASP A 134 7.90 -30.87 -10.07
N THR A 135 6.91 -31.44 -9.37
CA THR A 135 5.71 -32.00 -10.02
C THR A 135 4.79 -30.92 -10.57
N MET A 136 4.66 -29.79 -9.89
CA MET A 136 3.94 -28.61 -10.39
C MET A 136 4.70 -28.01 -11.57
N SER A 137 6.01 -27.81 -11.49
CA SER A 137 6.83 -27.30 -12.61
C SER A 137 6.73 -28.18 -13.85
N ALA A 138 6.76 -29.51 -13.71
CA ALA A 138 6.56 -30.43 -14.82
C ALA A 138 5.15 -30.32 -15.44
N THR A 139 4.13 -30.13 -14.61
CA THR A 139 2.75 -29.94 -15.07
C THR A 139 2.55 -28.58 -15.75
N THR A 140 3.10 -27.52 -15.14
CA THR A 140 2.98 -26.12 -15.59
C THR A 140 3.84 -25.83 -16.82
N ALA A 141 4.95 -26.56 -17.04
CA ALA A 141 5.74 -26.49 -18.27
C ALA A 141 4.93 -26.88 -19.52
N THR A 142 3.89 -27.70 -19.36
CA THR A 142 3.00 -28.10 -20.46
C THR A 142 1.92 -27.05 -20.76
N SER A 143 1.45 -26.31 -19.73
CA SER A 143 0.40 -25.29 -19.88
C SER A 143 0.93 -23.88 -20.18
N THR A 144 2.19 -23.63 -19.86
CA THR A 144 2.82 -22.30 -19.91
C THR A 144 4.22 -22.45 -20.52
N PRO A 145 4.32 -22.41 -21.85
CA PRO A 145 5.60 -22.53 -22.54
C PRO A 145 6.55 -21.41 -22.13
N GLN A 146 7.79 -21.75 -21.82
CA GLN A 146 8.81 -20.79 -21.36
C GLN A 146 9.00 -19.64 -22.36
N ASP A 147 8.95 -19.92 -23.66
CA ASP A 147 9.07 -18.91 -24.72
C ASP A 147 8.00 -17.80 -24.63
N GLN A 148 6.78 -18.13 -24.20
CA GLN A 148 5.70 -17.14 -24.05
C GLN A 148 5.92 -16.25 -22.82
N ILE A 149 6.51 -16.81 -21.76
CA ILE A 149 6.90 -16.08 -20.55
C ILE A 149 8.06 -15.14 -20.88
N ASP A 150 9.07 -15.62 -21.60
CA ASP A 150 10.24 -14.83 -21.99
C ASP A 150 9.86 -13.70 -22.96
N GLN A 151 8.92 -13.95 -23.88
CA GLN A 151 8.39 -12.92 -24.77
C GLN A 151 7.59 -11.86 -24.00
N LEU A 152 6.75 -12.26 -23.04
CA LEU A 152 6.03 -11.31 -22.19
C LEU A 152 6.99 -10.52 -21.30
N LEU A 153 7.99 -11.18 -20.71
CA LEU A 153 9.00 -10.53 -19.88
C LEU A 153 9.80 -9.49 -20.68
N LYS A 154 10.17 -9.81 -21.93
CA LYS A 154 10.81 -8.88 -22.85
C LYS A 154 9.89 -7.70 -23.20
N GLN A 155 8.62 -7.96 -23.48
CA GLN A 155 7.65 -6.90 -23.78
C GLN A 155 7.44 -5.98 -22.56
N THR A 156 7.30 -6.53 -21.35
CA THR A 156 7.15 -5.73 -20.13
C THR A 156 8.44 -5.00 -19.77
N ALA A 157 9.61 -5.60 -20.02
CA ALA A 157 10.89 -4.92 -19.86
C ALA A 157 11.04 -3.76 -20.85
N GLU A 158 10.65 -3.93 -22.11
CA GLU A 158 10.62 -2.87 -23.11
C GLU A 158 9.63 -1.76 -22.71
N GLU A 159 8.41 -2.10 -22.28
CA GLU A 159 7.41 -1.15 -21.76
C GLU A 159 7.93 -0.38 -20.55
N ALA A 160 8.54 -1.05 -19.57
CA ALA A 160 9.12 -0.41 -18.39
C ALA A 160 10.33 0.47 -18.73
N ASN A 161 11.14 0.09 -19.72
CA ASN A 161 12.27 0.89 -20.18
C ASN A 161 11.80 2.11 -21.00
N ILE A 162 10.68 1.99 -21.71
CA ILE A 162 9.99 3.11 -22.36
C ILE A 162 9.35 4.03 -21.32
N GLU A 163 8.74 3.50 -20.25
CA GLU A 163 8.22 4.30 -19.13
C GLU A 163 9.36 5.04 -18.41
N LEU A 164 10.49 4.39 -18.17
CA LEU A 164 11.67 5.02 -17.59
C LEU A 164 12.25 6.11 -18.51
N GLN A 165 12.31 5.87 -19.83
CA GLN A 165 12.69 6.89 -20.81
C GLN A 165 11.68 8.04 -20.88
N HIS A 166 10.39 7.77 -20.76
CA HIS A 166 9.34 8.79 -20.76
C HIS A 166 9.35 9.62 -19.48
N ASP A 167 9.65 9.00 -18.33
CA ASP A 167 9.78 9.68 -17.03
C ASP A 167 11.10 10.48 -16.92
N LEU A 168 12.18 10.03 -17.58
CA LEU A 168 13.40 10.83 -17.77
C LEU A 168 13.22 11.96 -18.80
N ALA A 169 12.54 11.71 -19.91
CA ALA A 169 12.26 12.72 -20.94
C ALA A 169 11.30 13.82 -20.43
N ALA A 170 10.43 13.50 -19.46
CA ALA A 170 9.61 14.49 -18.76
C ALA A 170 10.43 15.34 -17.77
N LYS A 171 11.69 14.96 -17.46
CA LYS A 171 12.49 15.58 -16.40
C LYS A 171 13.76 16.29 -16.85
N ASP A 172 14.18 16.19 -18.12
CA ASP A 172 15.32 16.93 -18.66
C ASP A 172 15.00 17.63 -19.99
N LEU A 173 14.60 18.90 -19.88
CA LEU A 173 14.89 19.92 -20.89
C LEU A 173 16.25 20.53 -20.53
N ASP A 174 17.34 19.87 -20.93
CA ASP A 174 18.54 20.56 -21.43
C ASP A 174 19.51 19.58 -22.11
N SER A 175 19.89 19.98 -23.32
CA SER A 175 20.84 19.40 -24.28
C SER A 175 21.86 18.35 -23.80
N VAL A 176 21.86 17.18 -24.46
CA VAL A 176 23.10 16.44 -24.76
C VAL A 176 22.98 15.69 -26.11
N PRO A 177 24.05 15.59 -26.91
CA PRO A 177 24.00 15.19 -28.31
C PRO A 177 23.81 13.68 -28.54
N ASP A 178 23.24 13.40 -29.71
CA ASP A 178 23.05 12.10 -30.36
C ASP A 178 24.26 11.14 -30.20
N LEU A 179 24.01 10.00 -29.56
CA LEU A 179 24.92 8.86 -29.48
C LEU A 179 24.23 7.65 -30.11
N THR A 180 24.22 7.62 -31.43
CA THR A 180 24.09 6.40 -32.21
C THR A 180 25.23 5.43 -31.86
N ALA A 181 24.93 4.36 -31.12
CA ALA A 181 25.81 3.20 -30.91
C ALA A 181 24.97 1.91 -30.79
N PRO A 182 25.52 0.75 -31.19
CA PRO A 182 24.83 -0.20 -32.07
C PRO A 182 24.06 -1.30 -31.32
N LYS A 183 22.84 -1.60 -31.78
CA LYS A 183 21.99 -2.71 -31.29
C LYS A 183 22.38 -4.11 -31.81
N ASP A 184 23.43 -4.23 -32.62
CA ASP A 184 23.71 -5.47 -33.37
C ASP A 184 24.54 -6.53 -32.64
N LYS A 185 24.97 -6.32 -31.38
CA LYS A 185 25.85 -7.29 -30.69
C LYS A 185 25.14 -8.42 -29.94
N ILE A 186 23.87 -8.25 -29.54
CA ILE A 186 23.18 -9.24 -28.69
C ILE A 186 22.68 -10.43 -29.53
N GLY A 187 22.17 -10.18 -30.75
CA GLY A 187 21.66 -11.26 -31.62
C GLY A 187 22.74 -12.22 -32.11
N GLU A 188 23.97 -11.74 -32.33
CA GLU A 188 25.06 -12.58 -32.81
C GLU A 188 25.59 -13.58 -31.77
N GLU A 189 25.49 -13.27 -30.47
CA GLU A 189 25.96 -14.17 -29.41
C GLU A 189 25.00 -15.34 -29.19
N ASP A 190 23.70 -15.08 -29.28
CA ASP A 190 22.64 -16.10 -29.17
C ASP A 190 22.70 -17.09 -30.34
N ASP A 191 22.89 -16.62 -31.57
CA ASP A 191 23.03 -17.48 -32.75
C ASP A 191 24.28 -18.38 -32.68
N LYS A 192 25.41 -17.83 -32.22
CA LYS A 192 26.66 -18.59 -32.02
C LYS A 192 26.53 -19.63 -30.90
N LEU A 193 25.76 -19.33 -29.85
CA LEU A 193 25.48 -20.26 -28.76
C LEU A 193 24.56 -21.39 -29.23
N ALA A 194 23.52 -21.07 -29.99
CA ALA A 194 22.60 -22.05 -30.59
C ALA A 194 23.31 -23.01 -31.54
N GLU A 195 24.26 -22.50 -32.34
CA GLU A 195 25.07 -23.32 -33.24
C GLU A 195 26.03 -24.24 -32.47
N ARG A 196 26.66 -23.76 -31.39
CA ARG A 196 27.48 -24.59 -30.49
C ARG A 196 26.66 -25.68 -29.80
N LEU A 197 25.46 -25.34 -29.34
CA LEU A 197 24.55 -26.32 -28.72
C LEU A 197 24.04 -27.35 -29.73
N ARG A 198 23.81 -26.97 -30.99
CA ARG A 198 23.48 -27.90 -32.08
C ARG A 198 24.65 -28.82 -32.42
N ALA A 199 25.89 -28.31 -32.40
CA ALA A 199 27.09 -29.11 -32.62
C ALA A 199 27.41 -30.07 -31.45
N LEU A 200 26.97 -29.74 -30.23
CA LEU A 200 27.13 -30.57 -29.03
C LEU A 200 26.00 -31.59 -28.83
N ARG A 201 24.92 -31.54 -29.61
CA ARG A 201 23.91 -32.60 -29.62
C ARG A 201 24.45 -33.78 -30.42
N PRO A 202 24.72 -34.95 -29.79
CA PRO A 202 25.19 -36.13 -30.51
C PRO A 202 24.14 -36.52 -31.55
N ALA A 203 24.57 -36.76 -32.79
CA ALA A 203 23.71 -37.25 -33.85
C ALA A 203 23.39 -38.72 -33.60
N THR A 204 22.41 -39.00 -32.74
CA THR A 204 21.59 -40.22 -32.64
C THR A 204 20.47 -40.00 -31.63
#